data_AF-A0A969H8E6-F1
#
_entry.id   AF-A0A969H8E6-F1
#
_cell.length_a   1.000
_cell.length_b   1.000
_cell.length_c   1.000
_cell.angle_alpha   90.00
_cell.angle_beta   90.00
_cell.angle_gamma   90.00
#
_symmetry.space_group_name_H-M   'P 1'
#
loop_
_entity.id
_entity.type
_entity.pdbx_description
1 polymer ?
#
loop_
_entity_poly.entity_id
_entity_poly.type
_entity_poly.pdbx_seq_one_letter_code
_entity_poly.pdbx_strand_id
1 'polypeptide(L)' 'MKFAGVEQALEITGYIVGSMPPFGHRRKLRTLVDPAIAEFEIIYGGGGDIDAMMRLTSAELLRVTAGEVVGISESANGE' A
#
# COMPACT_ATOMS: atom_id res chain seq x y z
N MET A 1 17.36 -2.43 -1.76
CA MET A 1 16.00 -2.65 -2.31
C MET A 1 15.97 -2.08 -3.73
N LYS A 2 15.17 -2.63 -4.64
CA LYS A 2 14.94 -2.05 -5.98
C LYS A 2 13.44 -2.03 -6.25
N PHE A 3 12.94 -1.02 -6.94
CA PHE A 3 11.55 -0.99 -7.37
C PHE A 3 11.29 -2.07 -8.43
N ALA A 4 10.09 -2.64 -8.40
CA ALA A 4 9.62 -3.56 -9.42
C ALA A 4 9.30 -2.79 -10.72
N GLY A 5 9.58 -3.41 -11.88
CA GLY A 5 9.10 -2.90 -13.16
C GLY A 5 7.59 -3.06 -13.34
N VAL A 6 7.01 -2.47 -14.39
CA VAL A 6 5.57 -2.48 -14.66
C VAL A 6 5.04 -3.90 -14.84
N GLU A 7 5.71 -4.70 -15.68
CA GLU A 7 5.35 -6.09 -15.96
C GLU A 7 5.45 -6.95 -14.70
N GLN A 8 6.52 -6.73 -13.92
CA GLN A 8 6.76 -7.44 -12.66
C GLN A 8 5.69 -7.12 -11.62
N ALA A 9 5.29 -5.86 -11.50
CA ALA A 9 4.21 -5.45 -10.61
C ALA A 9 2.90 -6.15 -10.99
N LEU A 10 2.54 -6.12 -12.28
CA LEU A 10 1.34 -6.79 -12.78
C LEU A 10 1.37 -8.29 -12.53
N GLU A 11 2.48 -8.97 -12.80
CA GLU A 11 2.63 -10.42 -12.61
C GLU A 11 2.44 -10.80 -11.13
N ILE A 12 3.13 -10.09 -10.24
CA ILE A 12 3.15 -10.38 -8.80
C ILE A 12 1.82 -10.05 -8.13
N THR A 13 1.24 -8.89 -8.43
CA THR A 13 0.08 -8.37 -7.68
C THR A 13 -1.24 -8.68 -8.36
N GLY A 14 -1.26 -8.73 -9.70
CA GLY A 14 -2.48 -8.82 -10.49
C GLY A 14 -3.09 -7.49 -10.89
N TYR A 15 -2.45 -6.38 -10.54
CA TYR A 15 -2.96 -5.04 -10.79
C TYR A 15 -1.99 -4.24 -11.66
N ILE A 16 -2.53 -3.47 -12.59
CA ILE A 16 -1.75 -2.52 -13.38
C ILE A 16 -1.25 -1.38 -12.48
N VAL A 17 -0.11 -0.80 -12.83
CA VAL A 17 0.41 0.39 -12.15
C VAL A 17 -0.65 1.51 -12.20
N GLY A 18 -0.83 2.20 -11.07
CA GLY A 18 -1.87 3.21 -10.89
C GLY A 18 -3.17 2.70 -10.26
N SER A 19 -3.45 1.39 -10.30
CA SER A 19 -4.69 0.80 -9.77
C SER A 19 -4.53 0.00 -8.47
N MET A 20 -3.30 -0.32 -8.10
CA MET A 20 -2.98 -1.38 -7.14
C MET A 20 -3.52 -1.12 -5.73
N PRO A 21 -4.33 -2.03 -5.17
CA PRO A 21 -4.78 -1.96 -3.79
C PRO A 21 -3.67 -2.40 -2.82
N PRO A 22 -3.77 -2.02 -1.53
CA PRO A 22 -2.81 -2.41 -0.50
C PRO A 22 -2.85 -3.92 -0.12
N PHE A 23 -3.89 -4.65 -0.53
CA PHE A 23 -4.05 -6.09 -0.31
C PHE A 23 -4.89 -6.72 -1.43
N GLY A 24 -5.11 -8.05 -1.39
CA GLY A 24 -5.88 -8.77 -2.42
C GLY A 24 -5.04 -9.17 -3.63
N HIS A 25 -3.71 -9.12 -3.50
CA HIS A 25 -2.77 -9.55 -4.53
C HIS A 25 -2.85 -11.06 -4.78
N ARG A 26 -2.37 -11.52 -5.94
CA ARG A 26 -2.33 -12.96 -6.31
C ARG A 26 -1.67 -13.86 -5.26
N ARG A 27 -0.72 -13.32 -4.51
CA ARG A 27 -0.09 -13.96 -3.35
C ARG A 27 0.08 -12.96 -2.23
N LYS A 28 0.09 -13.44 -0.98
CA LYS A 28 0.40 -12.58 0.18
C LYS A 28 1.83 -12.05 0.06
N LEU A 29 1.99 -10.73 0.15
CA LEU A 29 3.28 -10.05 0.16
C LEU A 29 3.66 -9.65 1.58
N ARG A 30 4.96 -9.56 1.86
CA ARG A 30 5.43 -8.86 3.07
C ARG A 30 5.13 -7.38 2.87
N THR A 31 4.31 -6.83 3.76
CA THR A 31 3.86 -5.44 3.71
C THR A 31 4.53 -4.66 4.83
N LEU A 32 5.21 -3.57 4.49
CA LEU A 32 5.71 -2.59 5.44
C LEU A 32 4.73 -1.41 5.44
N VAL A 33 4.38 -0.90 6.62
CA VAL A 33 3.47 0.23 6.79
C VAL A 33 4.20 1.32 7.58
N ASP A 34 4.20 2.54 7.04
CA ASP A 34 4.82 3.66 7.72
C ASP A 34 4.01 4.08 8.97
N PRO A 35 4.65 4.33 10.13
CA PRO A 35 3.97 4.79 11.35
C PRO A 35 3.10 6.02 11.15
N ALA A 36 3.44 6.92 10.20
CA ALA A 36 2.66 8.13 9.93
C ALA A 36 1.21 7.83 9.51
N ILE A 37 0.94 6.64 8.95
CA ILE A 37 -0.43 6.20 8.61
C ILE A 37 -1.32 6.10 9.86
N ALA A 38 -0.75 5.82 11.03
CA ALA A 38 -1.50 5.72 12.28
C ALA A 38 -2.06 7.07 12.77
N GLU A 39 -1.59 8.20 12.23
CA GLU A 39 -2.10 9.54 12.53
C GLU A 39 -3.49 9.79 11.92
N PHE A 40 -3.90 8.95 10.97
CA PHE A 40 -5.18 9.06 10.28
C PHE A 40 -6.12 7.92 10.69
N GLU A 41 -7.34 8.28 11.11
CA GLU A 41 -8.40 7.30 11.37
C GLU A 41 -8.85 6.63 10.06
N ILE A 42 -9.00 7.43 9.00
CA ILE A 42 -9.44 6.99 7.68
C ILE A 42 -8.37 7.34 6.66
N ILE A 43 -8.05 6.35 5.83
CA ILE A 43 -7.10 6.45 4.72
C ILE A 43 -7.74 5.96 3.42
N TYR A 44 -7.07 6.29 2.31
CA TYR A 44 -7.46 5.86 0.97
C TYR A 44 -6.27 5.22 0.27
N GLY A 45 -6.46 4.02 -0.28
CA GLY A 45 -5.49 3.36 -1.16
C GLY A 45 -6.12 3.00 -2.50
N GLY A 46 -5.34 2.46 -3.43
CA GLY A 46 -5.88 1.98 -4.71
C GLY A 46 -7.03 0.98 -4.51
N GLY A 47 -8.03 1.03 -5.38
CA GLY A 47 -9.23 0.20 -5.31
C GLY A 47 -9.20 -1.06 -6.19
N GLY A 48 -8.15 -1.24 -6.99
CA GLY A 48 -8.04 -2.33 -7.98
C GLY A 48 -8.40 -1.93 -9.42
N ASP A 49 -8.80 -0.68 -9.64
CA ASP A 49 -9.03 -0.07 -10.95
C ASP A 49 -8.45 1.36 -10.94
N ILE A 50 -8.19 1.96 -12.10
CA ILE A 50 -7.61 3.30 -12.24
C ILE A 50 -8.52 4.39 -11.69
N ASP A 51 -9.83 4.17 -11.76
CA ASP A 51 -10.87 5.09 -11.28
C ASP A 51 -11.50 4.65 -9.94
N ALA A 52 -10.84 3.74 -9.23
CA ALA A 52 -11.32 3.20 -7.96
C ALA A 52 -10.34 3.46 -6.80
N MET A 53 -10.87 3.97 -5.70
CA MET A 53 -10.16 4.11 -4.42
C MET A 53 -10.88 3.31 -3.34
N MET A 54 -10.10 2.70 -2.45
CA MET A 54 -10.60 1.99 -1.28
C MET A 54 -10.46 2.86 -0.04
N ARG A 55 -11.59 3.17 0.60
CA ARG A 55 -11.65 3.77 1.93
C ARG A 55 -11.53 2.69 3.01
N LEU A 56 -10.61 2.87 3.95
CA LEU A 56 -10.44 1.97 5.09
C LEU A 56 -9.82 2.71 6.28
N THR A 57 -9.88 2.11 7.45
CA THR A 57 -9.12 2.59 8.62
C THR A 57 -7.68 2.11 8.58
N SER A 58 -6.79 2.85 9.23
CA SER A 58 -5.39 2.41 9.45
C SER A 58 -5.32 1.08 10.22
N ALA A 59 -6.24 0.87 11.17
CA ALA A 59 -6.38 -0.40 11.90
C ALA A 59 -6.79 -1.57 10.98
N GLU A 60 -7.72 -1.35 10.06
CA GLU A 60 -8.11 -2.37 9.07
C GLU A 60 -6.97 -2.70 8.12
N LEU A 61 -6.21 -1.70 7.67
CA LEU A 61 -5.03 -1.90 6.83
C LEU A 61 -4.03 -2.85 7.50
N LEU A 62 -3.68 -2.58 8.77
CA LEU A 62 -2.73 -3.41 9.51
C LEU A 62 -3.25 -4.84 9.70
N ARG A 63 -4.53 -4.97 10.05
CA ARG A 63 -5.17 -6.28 10.27
C ARG A 63 -5.20 -7.14 8.99
N VAL A 64 -5.59 -6.57 7.86
CA VAL A 64 -5.76 -7.34 6.61
C VAL A 64 -4.43 -7.65 5.93
N THR A 65 -3.45 -6.75 6.03
CA THR A 65 -2.11 -6.97 5.45
C THR A 65 -1.21 -7.81 6.34
N ALA A 66 -1.48 -7.86 7.66
CA ALA A 66 -0.51 -8.27 8.68
C ALA A 66 0.81 -7.48 8.53
N GLY A 67 0.66 -6.16 8.32
CA GLY A 67 1.77 -5.26 8.01
C GLY A 67 2.73 -5.05 9.17
N GLU A 68 4.02 -4.96 8.86
CA GLU A 68 5.08 -4.60 9.79
C GLU A 68 5.21 -3.08 9.84
N VAL A 69 5.07 -2.48 11.02
CA VAL A 69 5.16 -1.03 11.19
C VAL A 69 6.62 -0.61 11.27
N VAL A 70 7.11 0.11 10.26
CA VAL A 70 8.51 0.53 10.12
C VAL A 70 8.56 1.91 9.48
N GLY A 71 9.35 2.83 10.04
CA GLY A 71 9.59 4.14 9.41
C GLY A 71 10.36 3.97 8.10
N ILE A 72 9.71 4.30 6.98
CA ILE A 72 10.25 4.11 5.62
C ILE A 72 10.20 5.39 4.78
N SER A 73 9.36 6.36 5.16
CA SER A 73 9.35 7.67 4.51
C SER A 73 10.60 8.47 4.84
N GLU A 74 11.15 9.17 3.85
CA GLU A 74 12.10 10.25 4.12
C GLU A 74 11.35 11.38 4.83
N SER A 75 11.93 11.94 5.89
CA SER A 75 11.40 13.14 6.52
C SER A 75 11.35 14.24 5.47
N ALA A 76 10.19 14.86 5.27
CA ALA A 76 10.12 16.10 4.53
C ALA A 76 10.92 17.14 5.32
N ASN A 77 12.17 17.41 4.91
CA ASN A 77 12.82 18.65 5.29
C ASN A 77 11.96 19.75 4.68
N GLY A 78 11.20 20.43 5.53
CA GLY A 78 10.34 21.54 5.13
C GLY A 78 11.17 22.59 4.39
N GLU A 79 10.68 22.97 3.21
CA GLU A 79 10.89 24.32 2.69
C GLU A 79 9.86 25.26 3.29
#